data_AF-A0A9D4Q745-F1
#
_entry.id   AF-A0A9D4Q745-F1
#
_cell.length_a   1.000
_cell.length_b   1.000
_cell.length_c   1.000
_cell.angle_alpha   90.00
_cell.angle_beta   90.00
_cell.angle_gamma   90.00
#
_symmetry.space_group_name_H-M   'P 1'
#
loop_
_entity.id
_entity.type
_entity.pdbx_description
1 polymer ?
#
loop_
_entity_poly.entity_id
_entity_poly.type
_entity_poly.pdbx_seq_one_letter_code
_entity_poly.pdbx_strand_id
1 'polypeptide(L)'
;MSRADLSKGLELQVTVREDMYISKRCAGKQPSEGQACISCRYLRKALLTRQSRLKRQLKKKVSSTAQKLHAARNRIKRLASRSAALKDQLINMQQENALKPEEVLRAQIEALPPKQQDFTISGNYYDRAIAASSWE
;
A
#
# COMPACT_ATOMS: atom_id res chain seq x y z
N MET A 1 15.98 -16.03 -21.80
CA MET A 1 14.81 -15.90 -20.91
C MET A 1 13.85 -16.96 -21.38
N SER A 2 13.42 -17.86 -20.51
CA SER A 2 12.52 -18.94 -20.91
C SER A 2 11.09 -18.40 -21.04
N ARG A 3 10.22 -19.12 -21.77
CA ARG A 3 8.79 -18.77 -21.83
C ARG A 3 8.15 -18.81 -20.43
N ALA A 4 8.57 -19.75 -19.58
CA ALA A 4 8.14 -19.88 -18.18
C ALA A 4 8.49 -18.67 -17.29
N ASP A 5 9.47 -17.84 -17.69
CA ASP A 5 9.85 -16.63 -16.96
C ASP A 5 8.88 -15.45 -17.21
N LEU A 6 8.02 -15.56 -18.23
CA LEU A 6 7.09 -14.51 -18.61
C LEU A 6 5.87 -14.47 -17.69
N SER A 7 5.32 -13.27 -17.48
CA SER A 7 3.97 -13.13 -16.95
C SER A 7 2.94 -13.47 -18.03
N LYS A 8 1.78 -14.02 -17.65
CA LYS A 8 0.66 -14.29 -18.57
C LYS A 8 0.37 -13.15 -19.56
N GLY A 9 0.38 -11.89 -19.09
CA GLY A 9 0.16 -10.73 -19.95
C GLY A 9 1.23 -10.49 -21.02
N LEU A 10 2.50 -10.82 -20.73
CA LEU A 10 3.60 -10.70 -21.70
C LEU A 10 3.58 -11.86 -22.69
N GLU A 11 3.27 -13.08 -22.24
CA GLU A 11 3.10 -14.24 -23.14
C GLU A 11 2.03 -13.98 -24.20
N LEU A 12 0.93 -13.32 -23.81
CA LEU A 12 -0.14 -12.97 -24.73
C LEU A 12 0.27 -11.93 -25.78
N GLN A 13 1.33 -11.17 -25.57
CA GLN A 13 1.76 -10.07 -26.45
C GLN A 13 2.99 -10.42 -27.31
N VAL A 14 3.66 -11.54 -27.01
CA VAL A 14 4.90 -11.98 -27.63
C VAL A 14 4.66 -12.99 -28.76
N THR A 15 5.48 -12.89 -29.80
CA THR A 15 5.79 -13.93 -30.77
C THR A 15 7.31 -14.12 -30.79
N VAL A 16 7.79 -15.35 -30.91
CA VAL A 16 9.23 -15.65 -31.04
C VAL A 16 9.55 -15.91 -32.52
N ARG A 17 10.56 -15.24 -33.05
CA ARG A 17 11.14 -15.47 -34.40
C ARG A 17 12.64 -15.47 -34.27
N GLU A 18 13.33 -16.49 -34.77
CA GLU A 18 14.81 -16.55 -34.76
C GLU A 18 15.40 -16.20 -33.36
N ASP A 19 14.82 -16.78 -32.30
CA ASP A 19 15.16 -16.50 -30.89
C ASP A 19 14.95 -15.04 -30.41
N MET A 20 14.34 -14.20 -31.23
CA MET A 20 13.96 -12.83 -30.89
C MET A 20 12.49 -12.72 -30.49
N TYR A 21 12.26 -12.02 -29.37
CA TYR A 21 10.94 -11.65 -28.89
C TYR A 21 10.40 -10.43 -29.63
N ILE A 22 9.29 -10.59 -30.34
CA ILE A 22 8.62 -9.56 -31.14
C ILE A 22 7.17 -9.41 -30.66
N SER A 23 6.59 -8.23 -30.80
CA SER A 23 5.17 -8.03 -30.52
C SER A 23 4.32 -8.77 -31.56
N LYS A 24 3.25 -9.44 -31.13
CA LYS A 24 2.26 -10.06 -32.04
C LYS A 24 1.74 -9.08 -33.10
N ARG A 25 1.65 -7.78 -32.79
CA ARG A 25 1.20 -6.74 -33.73
C ARG A 25 2.21 -6.44 -34.86
N CYS A 26 3.48 -6.77 -34.64
CA CYS A 26 4.56 -6.59 -35.62
C CYS A 26 4.99 -7.95 -36.22
N ALA A 27 4.35 -9.07 -35.84
CA ALA A 27 4.63 -10.38 -36.42
C ALA A 27 4.17 -10.42 -37.88
N GLY A 28 5.12 -10.54 -38.82
CA GLY A 28 4.84 -10.62 -40.25
C GLY A 28 5.07 -9.32 -41.02
N LYS A 29 5.33 -8.22 -40.32
CA LYS A 29 5.71 -6.95 -40.97
C LYS A 29 7.21 -6.90 -41.15
N GLN A 30 7.66 -6.71 -42.39
CA GLN A 30 9.04 -6.35 -42.69
C GLN A 30 9.35 -5.01 -42.00
N PRO A 31 10.48 -4.89 -41.27
CA PRO A 31 10.85 -3.60 -40.69
C PRO A 31 11.14 -2.62 -41.84
N SER A 32 10.28 -1.62 -42.02
CA SER A 32 10.61 -0.48 -42.86
C SER A 32 11.74 0.31 -42.18
N GLU A 33 12.87 0.45 -42.87
CA GLU A 33 13.93 1.40 -42.53
C GLU A 33 14.57 1.22 -41.14
N GLY A 34 15.14 0.05 -40.85
CA GLY A 34 16.18 -0.12 -39.82
C GLY A 34 15.80 0.17 -38.35
N GLN A 35 14.58 0.65 -38.07
CA GLN A 35 14.11 0.99 -36.73
C GLN A 35 13.02 0.03 -36.25
N ALA A 36 13.14 -0.40 -34.99
CA ALA A 36 12.14 -1.26 -34.37
C ALA A 36 10.83 -0.49 -34.13
N CYS A 37 9.69 -1.10 -34.47
CA CYS A 37 8.37 -0.54 -34.19
C CYS A 37 8.24 -0.19 -32.69
N ILE A 38 7.55 0.90 -32.35
CA ILE A 38 7.35 1.38 -30.98
C ILE A 38 6.87 0.26 -30.04
N SER A 39 5.92 -0.55 -30.52
CA SER A 39 5.39 -1.72 -29.79
C SER A 39 6.48 -2.74 -29.42
N CYS A 40 7.42 -3.03 -30.32
CA CYS A 40 8.53 -3.94 -30.05
C CYS A 40 9.57 -3.31 -29.13
N ARG A 41 9.79 -2.00 -29.21
CA ARG A 41 10.66 -1.26 -28.28
C ARG A 41 10.16 -1.36 -26.84
N TYR A 42 8.86 -1.11 -26.63
CA TYR A 42 8.23 -1.25 -25.32
C TYR A 42 8.27 -2.69 -24.82
N LEU A 43 7.93 -3.66 -25.68
CA LEU A 43 7.98 -5.07 -25.33
C LEU A 43 9.39 -5.47 -24.88
N ARG A 44 10.44 -5.09 -25.62
CA ARG A 44 11.84 -5.36 -25.26
C ARG A 44 12.18 -4.79 -23.88
N LYS A 45 11.76 -3.56 -23.59
CA LYS A 45 11.98 -2.95 -22.27
C LYS A 45 11.23 -3.69 -21.15
N ALA A 46 10.00 -4.13 -21.41
CA ALA A 46 9.21 -4.90 -20.46
C ALA A 46 9.86 -6.26 -20.15
N LEU A 47 10.34 -6.96 -21.18
CA LEU A 47 11.03 -8.25 -21.06
C LEU A 47 12.34 -8.12 -20.28
N LEU A 48 13.17 -7.11 -20.59
CA LEU A 48 14.41 -6.83 -19.83
C LEU A 48 14.11 -6.49 -18.36
N THR A 49 13.06 -5.72 -18.11
CA THR A 49 12.62 -5.40 -16.75
C THR A 49 12.18 -6.65 -15.99
N ARG A 50 11.42 -7.54 -16.63
CA ARG A 50 11.00 -8.81 -16.05
C ARG A 50 12.20 -9.69 -15.73
N GLN A 51 13.13 -9.84 -16.66
CA GLN A 51 14.36 -10.60 -16.46
C GLN A 51 15.19 -10.05 -15.30
N SER A 52 15.34 -8.72 -15.20
CA SER A 52 16.03 -8.10 -14.07
C SER A 52 15.33 -8.35 -12.74
N ARG A 53 13.99 -8.32 -12.71
CA ARG A 53 13.21 -8.60 -11.49
C ARG A 53 13.41 -10.04 -11.03
N LEU A 54 13.36 -11.01 -11.95
CA LEU A 54 13.59 -12.42 -11.65
C LEU A 54 15.00 -12.66 -11.10
N LYS A 55 16.03 -12.09 -11.75
CA LYS A 55 17.41 -12.14 -11.25
C LYS A 55 17.57 -11.55 -9.84
N ARG A 56 16.78 -10.52 -9.49
CA ARG A 56 16.79 -9.91 -8.14
C ARG A 56 15.97 -10.73 -7.13
N GLN A 57 14.87 -11.35 -7.54
CA GLN A 57 14.05 -12.19 -6.67
C GLN A 57 14.80 -13.45 -6.25
N LEU A 58 15.51 -14.10 -7.18
CA LEU A 58 16.38 -15.24 -6.87
C LEU A 58 17.51 -14.88 -5.89
N LYS A 59 17.91 -13.60 -5.83
CA LYS A 59 18.93 -13.08 -4.92
C LYS A 59 18.39 -12.52 -3.60
N LYS A 60 17.07 -12.48 -3.39
CA LYS A 60 16.51 -12.08 -2.10
C LYS A 60 16.79 -13.19 -1.10
N LYS A 61 17.85 -13.02 -0.30
CA LYS A 61 18.09 -13.83 0.89
C LYS A 61 16.79 -13.79 1.72
N VAL A 62 16.22 -14.97 1.99
CA VAL A 62 15.09 -15.10 2.91
C VAL A 62 15.51 -14.39 4.20
N SER A 63 14.76 -13.36 4.60
CA SER A 63 15.12 -12.58 5.79
C SER A 63 15.22 -13.52 6.97
N SER A 64 16.36 -13.52 7.67
CA SER A 64 16.56 -14.42 8.81
C SER A 64 15.50 -14.14 9.88
N THR A 65 15.23 -15.13 10.73
CA THR A 65 14.35 -14.98 11.90
C THR A 65 14.75 -13.77 12.75
N ALA A 66 16.05 -13.54 12.94
CA ALA A 66 16.59 -12.38 13.63
C ALA A 66 16.21 -11.04 12.96
N GLN A 67 16.28 -10.95 11.63
CA GLN A 67 15.89 -9.73 10.91
C GLN A 67 14.38 -9.46 11.03
N LYS A 68 13.55 -10.51 10.96
CA LYS A 68 12.10 -10.40 11.16
C LYS A 68 11.77 -9.93 12.58
N LEU A 69 12.45 -10.50 13.58
CA LEU A 69 12.26 -10.14 14.98
C LEU A 69 12.68 -8.69 15.26
N HIS A 70 13.80 -8.24 14.70
CA HIS A 70 14.24 -6.86 14.80
C HIS A 70 13.25 -5.88 14.15
N ALA A 71 12.74 -6.22 12.96
CA ALA A 71 11.71 -5.41 12.28
C ALA A 71 10.41 -5.34 13.10
N ALA A 72 9.98 -6.46 13.69
CA ALA A 72 8.81 -6.51 14.56
C ALA A 72 9.00 -5.65 15.81
N ARG A 73 10.16 -5.76 16.49
CA ARG A 73 10.50 -4.92 17.64
C ARG A 73 10.43 -3.43 17.33
N ASN A 74 10.99 -3.01 16.18
CA ASN A 74 10.94 -1.61 15.75
C ASN A 74 9.52 -1.16 15.42
N ARG A 75 8.69 -2.05 14.85
CA ARG A 75 7.28 -1.76 14.61
C ARG A 75 6.53 -1.55 15.92
N ILE A 76 6.74 -2.41 16.92
CA ILE A 76 6.12 -2.29 18.25
C ILE A 76 6.51 -0.96 18.89
N LYS A 77 7.80 -0.61 18.91
CA LYS A 77 8.27 0.67 19.47
C LYS A 77 7.57 1.88 18.86
N ARG A 78 7.47 1.94 17.52
CA ARG A 78 6.79 3.05 16.82
C ARG A 78 5.29 3.10 17.11
N LEU A 79 4.64 1.94 17.21
CA LEU A 79 3.20 1.90 17.51
C LEU A 79 2.93 2.30 18.96
N ALA A 80 3.79 1.88 19.91
CA ALA A 80 3.70 2.27 21.30
C ALA A 80 3.87 3.80 21.45
N SER A 81 4.87 4.40 20.80
CA SER A 81 5.07 5.86 20.85
C SER A 81 3.90 6.62 20.22
N ARG A 82 3.34 6.12 19.11
CA ARG A 82 2.17 6.74 18.49
C ARG A 82 0.92 6.63 19.37
N SER A 83 0.74 5.49 20.05
CA SER A 83 -0.36 5.29 21.00
C SER A 83 -0.25 6.26 22.18
N ALA A 84 0.94 6.42 22.74
CA ALA A 84 1.18 7.40 23.81
C ALA A 84 0.86 8.83 23.35
N ALA A 85 1.40 9.25 22.20
CA ALA A 85 1.13 10.59 21.67
C ALA A 85 -0.37 10.85 21.40
N LEU A 86 -1.10 9.85 20.90
CA LEU A 86 -2.55 9.96 20.69
C LEU A 86 -3.31 10.06 22.01
N LYS A 87 -2.88 9.35 23.06
CA LYS A 87 -3.47 9.49 24.40
C LYS A 87 -3.26 10.90 24.95
N ASP A 88 -2.06 11.44 24.82
CA ASP A 88 -1.74 12.80 25.28
C ASP A 88 -2.59 13.83 24.52
N GLN A 89 -2.74 13.68 23.21
CA GLN A 89 -3.61 14.53 22.40
C GLN A 89 -5.07 14.46 22.85
N LEU A 90 -5.59 13.27 23.14
CA LEU A 90 -6.96 13.12 23.64
C LEU A 90 -7.15 13.81 24.99
N ILE A 91 -6.20 13.65 25.92
CA ILE A 91 -6.26 14.31 27.23
C ILE A 91 -6.27 15.83 27.05
N ASN A 92 -5.39 16.37 26.21
CA ASN A 92 -5.35 17.80 25.93
C ASN A 92 -6.67 18.30 25.32
N MET A 93 -7.23 17.58 24.34
CA MET A 93 -8.53 17.92 23.75
C MET A 93 -9.67 17.87 24.77
N GLN A 94 -9.66 16.90 25.69
CA GLN A 94 -10.65 16.80 26.77
C GLN A 94 -10.54 18.00 27.71
N GLN A 95 -9.32 18.40 28.08
CA GLN A 95 -9.09 19.58 28.91
C GLN A 95 -9.52 20.87 28.20
N GLU A 96 -9.16 21.04 26.93
CA GLU A 96 -9.59 22.19 26.12
C GLU A 96 -11.11 22.27 25.98
N ASN A 97 -11.78 21.13 25.85
CA ASN A 97 -13.24 21.09 25.77
C ASN A 97 -13.89 21.35 27.13
N ALA A 98 -13.31 20.87 28.23
CA ALA A 98 -13.81 21.16 29.58
C ALA A 98 -13.77 22.65 29.94
N LEU A 99 -12.87 23.42 29.32
CA LEU A 99 -12.77 24.87 29.47
C LEU A 99 -13.78 25.65 28.62
N LYS A 100 -14.43 25.01 27.64
CA LYS A 100 -15.38 25.67 26.75
C LYS A 100 -16.80 25.62 27.33
N PRO A 101 -17.59 26.68 27.16
CA PRO A 101 -19.01 26.64 27.48
C PRO A 101 -19.75 25.61 26.61
N GLU A 102 -20.75 24.94 27.18
CA GLU A 102 -21.49 23.86 26.52
C GLU A 102 -22.17 24.30 25.21
N GLU A 103 -22.64 25.56 25.16
CA GLU A 103 -23.27 26.15 23.97
C GLU A 103 -22.31 26.23 22.78
N VAL A 104 -21.03 26.54 23.05
CA VAL A 104 -19.98 26.60 22.03
C VAL A 104 -19.66 25.19 21.51
N LEU A 105 -19.69 24.18 22.39
CA LEU A 105 -19.48 22.78 22.01
C LEU A 105 -20.65 22.26 21.16
N ARG A 106 -21.89 22.57 21.52
CA ARG A 106 -23.09 22.18 20.75
C ARG A 106 -23.09 22.82 19.36
N ALA A 107 -22.79 24.11 19.25
CA ALA A 107 -22.67 24.79 17.97
C ALA A 107 -21.56 24.18 17.07
N GLN A 108 -20.45 23.75 17.67
CA GLN A 108 -19.39 23.04 16.93
C GLN A 108 -19.84 21.66 16.44
N ILE A 109 -20.61 20.92 17.25
CA ILE A 109 -21.18 19.62 16.85
C ILE A 109 -22.18 19.81 15.71
N GLU A 110 -23.08 20.78 15.80
CA GLU A 110 -24.07 21.09 14.75
C GLU A 110 -23.44 21.53 13.42
N ALA A 111 -22.25 22.14 13.48
CA ALA A 111 -21.48 22.50 12.29
C ALA A 111 -20.76 21.30 11.62
N LEU A 112 -20.67 20.14 12.28
CA LEU A 112 -20.07 18.94 11.68
C LEU A 112 -21.00 18.33 10.63
N PRO A 113 -20.47 17.57 9.65
CA PRO A 113 -21.28 16.79 8.73
C PRO A 113 -22.24 15.83 9.49
N PRO A 114 -23.46 15.56 8.97
CA PRO A 114 -24.47 14.75 9.68
C PRO A 114 -23.94 13.38 10.16
N LYS A 115 -23.12 12.73 9.33
CA LYS A 115 -22.48 11.44 9.67
C LYS A 115 -21.53 11.51 10.87
N GLN A 116 -21.04 12.69 11.22
CA GLN A 116 -20.14 12.93 12.35
C GLN A 116 -20.91 13.41 13.60
N GLN A 117 -22.08 14.04 13.41
CA GLN A 117 -22.99 14.43 14.48
C GLN A 117 -23.54 13.20 15.24
N ASP A 118 -23.95 12.18 14.49
CA ASP A 118 -24.50 10.92 15.07
C ASP A 118 -23.47 10.21 15.97
N PHE A 119 -22.19 10.23 15.58
CA PHE A 119 -21.10 9.64 16.37
C PHE A 119 -20.80 10.41 17.65
N THR A 120 -21.08 11.71 17.70
CA THR A 120 -20.89 12.53 18.91
C THR A 120 -22.05 12.43 19.90
N ILE A 121 -23.28 12.18 19.43
CA ILE A 121 -24.49 12.15 20.26
C ILE A 121 -24.79 10.73 20.79
N SER A 122 -24.45 9.66 20.04
CA SER A 122 -24.89 8.29 20.35
C SER A 122 -24.07 7.51 21.40
N GLY A 123 -23.10 8.12 22.07
CA GLY A 123 -22.38 7.45 23.16
C GLY A 123 -21.53 6.26 22.69
N ASN A 124 -20.27 6.57 22.37
CA ASN A 124 -19.09 5.76 22.68
C ASN A 124 -19.14 4.24 22.40
N TYR A 125 -18.79 3.87 21.16
CA TYR A 125 -18.22 2.54 20.86
C TYR A 125 -16.95 2.27 21.70
N TYR A 126 -16.22 3.32 22.10
CA TYR A 126 -15.01 3.22 22.93
C TYR A 126 -15.26 3.03 24.44
N ASP A 127 -16.37 3.50 24.99
CA ASP A 127 -16.70 3.30 26.42
C ASP A 127 -17.14 1.86 26.68
N ARG A 128 -17.85 1.24 25.72
CA ARG A 128 -18.17 -0.19 25.74
C ARG A 128 -16.91 -1.07 25.68
N ALA A 129 -15.90 -0.65 24.93
CA ALA A 129 -14.65 -1.41 24.79
C ALA A 129 -13.72 -1.29 26.01
N ILE A 130 -13.67 -0.12 26.66
CA ILE A 130 -12.89 0.09 27.89
C ILE A 130 -13.54 -0.67 29.07
N ALA A 131 -14.87 -0.66 29.20
CA ALA A 131 -15.58 -1.45 30.22
C ALA A 131 -15.40 -2.97 30.05
N ALA A 132 -15.26 -3.45 28.81
CA ALA A 132 -15.01 -4.87 28.51
C ALA A 132 -13.55 -5.30 28.76
N SER A 133 -12.61 -4.36 28.81
CA SER A 133 -11.17 -4.63 29.03
C SER A 133 -10.74 -4.47 30.50
N SER A 134 -11.69 -4.15 31.38
CA SER A 134 -11.51 -3.97 32.85
C SER A 134 -11.76 -5.26 33.65
N TRP A 135 -12.01 -6.39 32.96
CA TRP A 135 -12.22 -7.71 33.56
C TRP A 135 -11.14 -8.69 33.09
N GLU A 136 -9.88 -8.38 33.39
CA GLU A 136 -8.78 -9.36 33.53
C GLU A 136 -7.86 -8.91 34.67
#